data_AF-A0A183IFY8-F1
#
_entry.id   AF-A0A183IFY8-F1
#
_cell.length_a   1.000
_cell.length_b   1.000
_cell.length_c   1.000
_cell.angle_alpha   90.00
_cell.angle_beta   90.00
_cell.angle_gamma   90.00
#
_symmetry.space_group_name_H-M   'P 1'
#
loop_
_entity.id
_entity.type
_entity.pdbx_description
1 polymer ?
#
loop_
_entity_poly.entity_id
_entity_poly.type
_entity_poly.pdbx_seq_one_letter_code
_entity_poly.pdbx_strand_id
1 'polypeptide(L)' 'MTTDVETEWQLFKRGLLGAAAECCIYKRVGLPPGGQKGSSWWTREVQLTVKEKKAAFKKWLGNKELSTRVRYVEAR' A
#
# COMPACT_ATOMS: atom_id res chain seq x y z
N MET A 1 29.68 34.81 6.94
CA MET A 1 29.79 33.60 7.77
C MET A 1 29.32 32.44 6.91
N THR A 2 30.22 31.55 6.51
CA THR A 2 29.85 30.34 5.77
C THR A 2 29.20 29.39 6.77
N THR A 3 27.88 29.29 6.71
CA THR A 3 27.12 28.29 7.45
C THR A 3 27.59 26.90 7.02
N ASP A 4 27.83 26.04 8.02
CA ASP A 4 28.28 24.68 7.80
C ASP A 4 27.26 23.90 6.96
N VAL A 5 27.76 23.16 5.96
CA VAL A 5 26.93 22.45 4.97
C VAL A 5 26.00 21.43 5.65
N GLU A 6 26.47 20.78 6.71
CA GLU A 6 25.65 19.83 7.46
C GLU A 6 24.50 20.57 8.16
N THR A 7 24.77 21.74 8.72
CA THR A 7 23.76 22.60 9.37
C THR A 7 22.67 23.03 8.38
N GLU A 8 23.05 23.47 7.18
CA GLU A 8 22.08 23.84 6.13
C GLU A 8 21.27 22.62 5.65
N TRP A 9 21.92 21.48 5.50
CA TRP A 9 21.26 20.23 5.12
C TRP A 9 20.23 19.77 6.17
N GLN A 10 20.55 19.92 7.45
CA GLN A 10 19.61 19.61 8.55
C GLN A 10 18.42 20.57 8.59
N LEU A 11 18.63 21.85 8.26
CA LEU A 11 17.55 22.83 8.16
C LEU A 11 16.64 22.52 6.97
N PHE A 12 17.20 22.19 5.81
CA PHE A 12 16.45 21.80 4.62
C PHE A 12 15.57 20.57 4.89
N LYS A 13 16.14 19.51 5.48
CA LYS A 13 15.37 18.29 5.83
C LYS A 13 14.20 18.58 6.77
N ARG A 14 14.42 19.42 7.79
CA ARG A 14 13.36 19.81 8.73
C ARG A 14 12.26 20.60 8.02
N GLY A 15 12.62 21.55 7.17
CA GLY A 15 11.65 22.32 6.38
C GLY A 15 10.83 21.42 5.45
N LEU A 16 11.48 20.49 4.74
CA LEU A 16 10.80 19.55 3.85
C LEU A 16 9.82 18.65 4.60
N LEU A 17 10.24 18.10 5.75
CA LEU A 17 9.37 17.24 6.58
C LEU A 17 8.20 18.01 7.20
N GLY A 18 8.43 19.26 7.63
CA GLY A 18 7.36 20.14 8.13
C GLY A 18 6.33 20.45 7.05
N ALA A 19 6.79 20.89 5.87
CA ALA A 19 5.91 21.14 4.73
C ALA A 19 5.19 19.87 4.26
N ALA A 20 5.85 18.71 4.29
CA ALA A 20 5.21 17.44 3.98
C ALA A 20 4.14 17.08 5.02
N ALA A 21 4.35 17.35 6.30
CA ALA A 21 3.36 17.08 7.34
C ALA A 21 2.12 18.00 7.25
N GLU A 22 2.31 19.25 6.83
CA GLU A 22 1.21 20.22 6.64
C GLU A 22 0.44 19.97 5.34
N CYS A 23 1.15 19.74 4.23
CA CYS A 23 0.55 19.55 2.90
C CYS A 23 0.05 18.12 2.67
N CYS A 24 0.79 17.12 3.15
CA CYS A 24 0.36 15.72 3.04
C CYS A 24 -0.41 15.36 4.30
N ILE A 25 -1.73 15.28 4.20
CA ILE A 25 -2.58 14.64 5.22
C ILE A 25 -1.89 13.35 5.65
N TYR A 26 -1.63 13.22 6.96
CA TYR A 26 -0.94 12.10 7.60
C TYR A 26 -1.51 10.77 7.07
N LYS A 27 -0.87 10.22 6.04
CA LYS A 27 -1.30 8.95 5.46
C LYS A 27 -0.87 7.92 6.48
N ARG A 28 -1.78 7.49 7.35
CA ARG A 28 -1.54 6.32 8.22
C ARG A 28 -1.29 5.13 7.31
N VAL A 29 -0.02 4.86 7.03
CA VAL A 29 0.41 3.65 6.35
C VAL A 29 0.43 2.56 7.42
N GLY A 30 -0.72 1.91 7.61
CA GLY A 30 -0.89 0.84 8.59
C GLY A 30 -2.17 0.99 9.42
N LEU A 31 -2.94 -0.09 9.48
CA LEU A 31 -4.03 -0.21 10.45
C LEU A 31 -3.45 -0.17 11.88
N PRO A 32 -4.12 0.48 12.85
CA PRO A 32 -3.85 0.24 14.26
C PRO A 32 -4.04 -1.24 14.61
N PRO A 33 -3.36 -1.77 15.65
CA PRO A 33 -3.66 -3.10 16.16
C PRO A 33 -5.14 -3.15 16.59
N GLY A 34 -5.99 -3.87 15.84
CA GLY A 34 -7.42 -4.01 16.12
C GLY A 34 -8.38 -3.06 15.38
N GLY A 35 -7.91 -2.18 14.49
CA GLY A 35 -8.78 -1.18 13.84
C GLY A 35 -9.36 -1.61 12.49
N GLN A 36 -10.57 -2.17 12.43
CA GLN A 36 -11.34 -2.12 11.18
C GLN A 36 -11.88 -0.70 10.96
N LYS A 37 -11.27 0.04 10.04
CA LYS A 37 -11.99 0.87 9.08
C LYS A 37 -11.37 0.63 7.70
N GLY A 38 -11.60 -0.56 7.16
CA GLY A 38 -11.63 -0.68 5.71
C GLY A 38 -12.66 0.33 5.18
N SER A 39 -12.47 0.81 3.96
CA SER A 39 -13.55 1.48 3.25
C SER A 39 -14.84 0.65 3.36
N SER A 40 -16.02 1.27 3.33
CA SER A 40 -17.31 0.56 3.52
C SER A 40 -17.49 -0.67 2.63
N TRP A 41 -16.81 -0.69 1.48
CA TRP A 41 -16.78 -1.79 0.52
C TRP A 41 -15.74 -2.88 0.82
N TRP A 42 -14.83 -2.71 1.78
CA TRP A 42 -13.79 -3.69 2.15
C TRP A 42 -14.30 -4.69 3.22
N THR A 43 -15.43 -5.32 2.92
CA THR A 43 -16.08 -6.31 3.79
C THR A 43 -15.27 -7.60 3.90
N ARG A 44 -15.64 -8.49 4.82
CA ARG A 44 -15.03 -9.83 4.93
C ARG A 44 -15.19 -10.64 3.65
N GLU A 45 -16.33 -10.52 2.95
CA GLU A 45 -16.50 -11.20 1.66
C GLU A 45 -15.50 -10.70 0.63
N VAL A 46 -15.36 -9.37 0.50
CA VAL A 46 -14.40 -8.77 -0.46
C VAL A 46 -12.96 -9.19 -0.14
N GLN A 47 -12.60 -9.30 1.15
CA GLN A 47 -11.29 -9.79 1.55
C GLN A 47 -11.07 -11.26 1.14
N LEU A 48 -12.09 -12.11 1.28
CA LEU A 48 -12.03 -13.52 0.90
C LEU A 48 -11.90 -13.68 -0.62
N THR A 49 -12.79 -13.01 -1.37
CA THR A 49 -12.78 -12.88 -2.84
C THR A 49 -11.40 -12.44 -3.36
N VAL A 50 -10.83 -11.36 -2.81
CA VAL A 50 -9.50 -10.89 -3.20
C VAL A 50 -8.41 -11.92 -2.88
N LYS A 51 -8.50 -12.63 -1.75
CA LYS A 51 -7.54 -13.67 -1.37
C LYS A 51 -7.58 -14.84 -2.35
N GLU A 52 -8.77 -15.30 -2.73
CA GLU A 52 -8.98 -16.39 -3.69
C GLU A 52 -8.47 -16.01 -5.08
N LYS A 53 -8.84 -14.82 -5.57
CA LYS A 53 -8.36 -14.30 -6.86
C LYS A 53 -6.84 -14.15 -6.90
N LYS A 54 -6.22 -13.66 -5.82
CA LYS A 54 -4.76 -13.58 -5.69
C LYS A 54 -4.10 -14.97 -5.69
N ALA A 55 -4.72 -15.97 -5.07
CA ALA A 55 -4.19 -17.34 -5.08
C ALA A 55 -4.25 -17.94 -6.50
N ALA A 56 -5.36 -17.75 -7.22
CA ALA A 56 -5.48 -18.17 -8.61
C ALA A 56 -4.47 -17.44 -9.52
N PHE A 57 -4.28 -16.13 -9.33
CA PHE A 57 -3.28 -15.35 -10.04
C PHE A 57 -1.87 -15.88 -9.80
N LYS A 58 -1.48 -16.16 -8.55
CA LYS A 58 -0.14 -16.71 -8.25
C LYS A 58 0.08 -18.08 -8.90
N LYS A 59 -0.94 -18.94 -8.92
CA LYS A 59 -0.87 -20.24 -9.62
C LYS A 59 -0.69 -20.05 -11.12
N TRP A 60 -1.46 -19.15 -11.73
CA TRP A 60 -1.28 -18.80 -13.14
C TRP A 60 0.09 -18.17 -13.42
N LEU A 61 0.58 -17.29 -12.56
CA LEU A 61 1.86 -16.62 -12.75
C LEU A 61 3.04 -17.60 -12.76
N GLY A 62 2.97 -18.66 -11.95
CA GLY A 62 3.99 -19.71 -11.89
C GLY A 62 4.05 -20.60 -13.14
N ASN A 63 2.89 -20.98 -13.68
CA ASN A 63 2.82 -21.98 -14.77
C ASN A 63 2.51 -21.37 -16.15
N LYS A 64 1.95 -20.15 -16.19
CA LYS A 64 1.38 -19.44 -17.36
C LYS A 64 0.43 -20.26 -18.23
N GLU A 65 -0.12 -21.34 -17.69
CA GLU A 65 -0.96 -22.30 -18.39
C GLU A 65 -2.37 -21.74 -18.64
N LEU A 66 -2.96 -22.05 -19.79
CA LEU A 66 -4.30 -21.59 -20.19
C LEU A 66 -5.39 -22.03 -19.20
N SER A 67 -5.34 -23.25 -18.67
CA SER A 67 -6.32 -23.75 -17.70
C SER A 67 -6.28 -22.97 -16.37
N THR A 68 -5.09 -22.60 -15.91
CA THR A 68 -4.89 -21.79 -14.70
C THR A 68 -5.27 -20.33 -14.93
N ARG A 69 -5.15 -19.82 -16.17
CA ARG A 69 -5.62 -18.50 -16.57
C ARG A 69 -7.14 -18.39 -16.49
N VAL A 70 -7.86 -19.40 -17.01
CA VAL A 70 -9.34 -19.44 -16.95
C VAL A 70 -9.81 -19.37 -15.50
N ARG A 71 -9.22 -20.21 -14.62
CA ARG A 71 -9.52 -20.19 -13.18
C ARG A 71 -9.23 -18.85 -12.50
N TYR A 72 -8.19 -18.13 -12.92
CA TYR A 72 -7.90 -16.78 -12.41
C TYR A 72 -8.95 -15.76 -12.87
N VAL A 73 -9.37 -15.83 -14.14
CA VAL A 73 -10.37 -14.91 -14.71
C VAL A 73 -11.74 -15.13 -14.07
N GLU A 74 -12.12 -16.39 -13.87
CA GLU A 74 -13.41 -16.78 -13.28
C GLU A 74 -13.46 -16.65 -11.75
N ALA A 75 -12.30 -16.64 -11.08
CA ALA A 75 -12.24 -16.34 -9.65
C ALA A 75 -12.76 -14.92 -9.41
N ARG A 76 -13.92 -14.83 -8.77
CA ARG A 76 -14.58 -13.56 -8.47
C ARG A 76 -13.85 -12.87 -7.33
#